data_AF-A0A2E0UG40-F1
#
_entry.id   AF-A0A2E0UG40-F1
#
_cell.length_a   1.000
_cell.length_b   1.000
_cell.length_c   1.000
_cell.angle_alpha   90.00
_cell.angle_beta   90.00
_cell.angle_gamma   90.00
#
_symmetry.space_group_name_H-M   'P 1'
#
loop_
_entity.id
_entity.type
_entity.pdbx_description
1 polymer ?
#
loop_
_entity_poly.entity_id
_entity_poly.type
_entity_poly.pdbx_seq_one_letter_code
_entity_poly.pdbx_strand_id
1 'polypeptide(L)'
;MINHPDSTELEKYFLDRGRTRDDSSDFIREHINACEDCQRIYVEIQDFYSEALSVKPDAHRPETTRLLERIRANSKSDTNIIELYPHARSAQIQAERPALVALAALDTEETPRYSTLKTLSTADSNVLIRVIRDNKKRQDLFQVHAESPKEYAHVLVTFQSIGKPVITDADGEATIGTLTKSQLDDLHAYVVSAISEFRVTEVELSKLQTERHVELEVHNTKLQLHLGESAIFGTYSDTTMSTTNTSHDVVFITENDTYWALQSERGYELPLEALGMEGYILVY
;
A
#
# COMPACT_ATOMS: atom_id res chain seq x y z
N MET A 1 45.87 -8.83 36.94
CA MET A 1 44.84 -7.96 36.33
C MET A 1 43.77 -8.91 35.84
N ILE A 2 42.61 -8.91 36.48
CA ILE A 2 41.51 -9.81 36.08
C ILE A 2 40.91 -9.20 34.82
N ASN A 3 40.88 -9.96 33.72
CA ASN A 3 40.30 -9.49 32.47
C ASN A 3 38.79 -9.70 32.56
N HIS A 4 38.00 -8.62 32.51
CA HIS A 4 36.54 -8.72 32.55
C HIS A 4 36.01 -8.78 31.11
N PRO A 5 35.06 -9.67 30.80
CA PRO A 5 34.36 -9.64 29.52
C PRO A 5 33.62 -8.31 29.39
N ASP A 6 33.57 -7.77 28.17
CA ASP A 6 32.84 -6.53 27.93
C ASP A 6 31.32 -6.78 27.89
N SER A 7 30.55 -5.70 27.95
CA SER A 7 29.07 -5.76 27.93
C SER A 7 28.52 -6.42 26.66
N THR A 8 29.21 -6.27 25.53
CA THR A 8 28.80 -6.82 24.23
C THR A 8 29.01 -8.33 24.19
N GLU A 9 30.10 -8.81 24.80
CA GLU A 9 30.40 -10.24 24.96
C GLU A 9 29.41 -10.93 25.90
N LEU A 10 29.03 -10.27 27.00
CA LEU A 10 27.99 -10.76 27.92
C LEU A 10 26.60 -10.81 27.26
N GLU A 11 26.27 -9.78 26.47
CA GLU A 11 25.01 -9.72 25.71
C GLU A 11 24.94 -10.80 24.63
N LYS A 12 26.03 -11.00 23.89
CA LYS A 12 26.14 -12.07 22.89
C LYS A 12 26.00 -13.45 23.54
N TYR A 13 26.68 -13.68 24.66
CA TYR A 13 26.59 -14.93 25.43
C TYR A 13 25.15 -15.20 25.90
N PHE A 14 24.43 -14.16 26.35
CA PHE A 14 23.01 -14.27 26.73
C PHE A 14 22.11 -14.61 25.53
N LEU A 15 22.26 -13.90 24.41
CA LEU A 15 21.43 -14.07 23.21
C LEU A 15 21.64 -15.44 22.54
N ASP A 16 22.87 -15.95 22.52
CA ASP A 16 23.19 -17.28 22.00
C ASP A 16 22.75 -18.43 22.95
N ARG A 17 22.19 -18.10 24.12
CA ARG A 17 21.73 -19.04 25.18
C ARG A 17 22.78 -20.11 25.55
N GLY A 18 24.06 -19.79 25.44
CA GLY A 18 25.15 -20.77 25.63
C GLY A 18 25.10 -21.96 24.66
N ARG A 19 24.46 -21.81 23.49
CA ARG A 19 24.37 -22.88 22.46
C ARG A 19 25.66 -23.09 21.71
N THR A 20 26.54 -22.08 21.65
CA THR A 20 27.88 -22.20 21.10
C THR A 20 28.80 -22.79 22.16
N ARG A 21 29.28 -24.01 21.93
CA ARG A 21 30.38 -24.61 22.71
C ARG A 21 31.71 -24.14 22.11
N ASP A 22 32.00 -22.87 22.25
CA ASP A 22 33.34 -22.33 22.00
C ASP A 22 34.06 -22.06 23.34
N ASP A 23 35.39 -22.02 23.28
CA ASP A 23 36.23 -21.79 24.46
C ASP A 23 35.90 -20.45 25.16
N SER A 24 35.40 -19.48 24.40
CA SER A 24 34.93 -18.19 24.89
C SER A 24 33.68 -18.27 25.76
N SER A 25 32.72 -19.13 25.41
CA SER A 25 31.47 -19.30 26.17
C SER A 25 31.69 -19.99 27.52
N ASP A 26 32.66 -20.91 27.59
CA ASP A 26 33.03 -21.56 28.86
C ASP A 26 33.78 -20.59 29.78
N PHE A 27 34.68 -19.76 29.24
CA PHE A 27 35.34 -18.69 29.98
C PHE A 27 34.34 -17.68 30.56
N ILE A 28 33.41 -17.18 29.74
CA ILE A 28 32.40 -16.21 30.19
C ILE A 28 31.51 -16.82 31.29
N ARG A 29 31.12 -18.09 31.15
CA ARG A 29 30.33 -18.80 32.18
C ARG A 29 31.08 -18.90 33.51
N GLU A 30 32.34 -19.32 33.48
CA GLU A 30 33.16 -19.42 34.69
C GLU A 30 33.39 -18.05 35.32
N HIS A 31 33.63 -17.03 34.50
CA HIS A 31 33.87 -15.66 34.96
C HIS A 31 32.62 -15.03 35.60
N ILE A 32 31.44 -15.19 35.01
CA ILE A 32 30.16 -14.71 35.59
C ILE A 32 29.93 -15.34 36.97
N ASN A 33 30.26 -16.63 37.14
CA ASN A 33 30.10 -17.32 38.43
C ASN A 33 31.13 -16.90 39.48
N ALA A 34 32.28 -16.35 39.06
CA ALA A 34 33.37 -15.97 39.95
C ALA A 34 33.43 -14.46 40.27
N CYS A 35 32.77 -13.61 39.46
CA CYS A 35 32.86 -12.15 39.55
C CYS A 35 31.48 -11.51 39.79
N GLU A 36 31.28 -10.93 40.98
CA GLU A 36 30.02 -10.28 41.39
C GLU A 36 29.61 -9.13 40.45
N ASP A 37 30.57 -8.35 39.95
CA ASP A 37 30.29 -7.23 39.03
C ASP A 37 29.76 -7.71 37.67
N CYS A 38 30.39 -8.74 37.10
CA CYS A 38 29.94 -9.33 35.84
C CYS A 38 28.61 -10.07 36.01
N GLN A 39 28.38 -10.68 37.17
CA GLN A 39 27.11 -11.28 37.52
C GLN A 39 25.99 -10.24 37.57
N ARG A 40 26.23 -9.08 38.20
CA ARG A 40 25.25 -7.99 38.25
C ARG A 40 24.88 -7.48 36.85
N ILE A 41 25.89 -7.22 36.01
CA ILE A 41 25.68 -6.78 34.62
C ILE A 41 24.89 -7.84 33.82
N TYR A 42 25.22 -9.12 34.00
CA TYR A 42 24.52 -10.21 33.33
C TYR A 42 23.03 -10.29 33.74
N VAL A 43 22.71 -10.09 35.02
CA VAL A 43 21.32 -10.03 35.51
C VAL A 43 20.58 -8.82 34.91
N GLU A 44 21.22 -7.66 34.82
CA GLU A 44 20.62 -6.47 34.20
C GLU A 44 20.28 -6.70 32.71
N ILE A 45 21.20 -7.34 31.96
CA ILE A 45 20.97 -7.77 30.57
C ILE A 45 19.81 -8.78 30.51
N GLN A 46 19.81 -9.78 31.40
CA GLN A 46 18.76 -10.78 31.47
C GLN A 46 17.38 -10.15 31.74
N ASP A 47 17.28 -9.21 32.68
CA ASP A 47 16.05 -8.54 33.04
C ASP A 47 15.53 -7.71 31.85
N PHE A 48 16.38 -6.89 31.24
CA PHE A 48 16.05 -6.09 30.05
C PHE A 48 15.49 -6.95 28.91
N TYR A 49 16.19 -8.04 28.57
CA TYR A 49 15.74 -8.92 27.50
C TYR A 49 14.54 -9.78 27.89
N SER A 50 14.40 -10.16 29.17
CA SER A 50 13.23 -10.90 29.62
C SER A 50 11.97 -10.04 29.53
N GLU A 51 12.06 -8.74 29.83
CA GLU A 51 10.97 -7.78 29.64
C GLU A 51 10.66 -7.62 28.15
N ALA A 52 11.68 -7.37 27.31
CA ALA A 52 11.52 -7.23 25.86
C ALA A 52 10.96 -8.49 25.17
N LEU A 53 11.30 -9.69 25.67
CA LEU A 53 10.79 -10.98 25.17
C LEU A 53 9.44 -11.37 25.79
N SER A 54 9.09 -10.82 26.95
CA SER A 54 7.79 -11.03 27.61
C SER A 54 6.66 -10.24 26.96
N VAL A 55 7.00 -9.17 26.24
CA VAL A 55 6.11 -8.55 25.26
C VAL A 55 5.90 -9.57 24.15
N LYS A 56 4.86 -10.40 24.30
CA LYS A 56 4.33 -11.17 23.18
C LYS A 56 4.12 -10.17 22.05
N PRO A 57 4.68 -10.37 20.84
CA PRO A 57 4.20 -9.61 19.71
C PRO A 57 2.70 -9.85 19.71
N ASP A 58 1.91 -8.78 19.89
CA ASP A 58 0.47 -8.88 19.74
C ASP A 58 0.25 -9.69 18.48
N ALA A 59 -0.43 -10.84 18.61
CA ALA A 59 -0.82 -11.61 17.44
C ALA A 59 -1.44 -10.58 16.51
N HIS A 60 -0.81 -10.36 15.35
CA HIS A 60 -1.24 -9.35 14.41
C HIS A 60 -2.76 -9.45 14.33
N ARG A 61 -3.46 -8.31 14.52
CA ARG A 61 -4.91 -8.33 14.35
C ARG A 61 -5.20 -9.01 13.00
N PRO A 62 -6.22 -9.85 12.89
CA PRO A 62 -6.52 -10.58 11.65
C PRO A 62 -6.51 -9.66 10.41
N GLU A 63 -6.98 -8.43 10.60
CA GLU A 63 -6.85 -7.23 9.77
C GLU A 63 -5.42 -7.00 9.24
N THR A 64 -4.46 -6.73 10.15
CA THR A 64 -3.04 -6.52 9.82
C THR A 64 -2.41 -7.72 9.10
N THR A 65 -2.77 -8.96 9.47
CA THR A 65 -2.25 -10.16 8.79
C THR A 65 -2.73 -10.23 7.34
N ARG A 66 -4.02 -9.96 7.10
CA ARG A 66 -4.60 -9.94 5.75
C ARG A 66 -3.99 -8.86 4.88
N LEU A 67 -3.76 -7.67 5.45
CA LEU A 67 -3.09 -6.59 4.74
C LEU A 67 -1.65 -6.98 4.35
N LEU A 68 -0.88 -7.57 5.27
CA LEU A 68 0.48 -8.05 4.98
C LEU A 68 0.50 -9.15 3.92
N GLU A 69 -0.42 -10.12 3.99
CA GLU A 69 -0.55 -11.18 2.97
C GLU A 69 -0.90 -10.60 1.60
N ARG A 70 -1.77 -9.59 1.53
CA ARG A 70 -2.10 -8.92 0.26
C ARG A 70 -0.94 -8.10 -0.27
N ILE A 71 -0.22 -7.36 0.58
CA ILE A 71 0.99 -6.63 0.17
C ILE A 71 2.00 -7.61 -0.44
N ARG A 72 2.15 -8.82 0.12
CA ARG A 72 3.01 -9.88 -0.44
C ARG A 72 2.47 -10.48 -1.74
N ALA A 73 1.17 -10.66 -1.86
CA ALA A 73 0.54 -11.21 -3.07
C ALA A 73 0.60 -10.22 -4.26
N ASN A 74 0.43 -8.93 -3.99
CA ASN A 74 0.37 -7.87 -4.99
C ASN A 74 1.71 -7.17 -5.22
N SER A 75 2.72 -7.43 -4.38
CA SER A 75 4.09 -7.00 -4.66
C SER A 75 4.60 -7.77 -5.87
N LYS A 76 4.87 -7.06 -6.98
CA LYS A 76 5.61 -7.61 -8.11
C LYS A 76 6.90 -8.21 -7.56
N SER A 77 7.24 -9.43 -8.01
CA SER A 77 8.28 -10.32 -7.48
C SER A 77 9.65 -9.67 -7.19
N ASP A 78 9.91 -8.51 -7.78
CA ASP A 78 11.18 -7.80 -7.71
C ASP A 78 11.15 -6.59 -6.76
N THR A 79 10.01 -6.32 -6.10
CA THR A 79 9.91 -5.26 -5.09
C THR A 79 10.27 -5.80 -3.71
N ASN A 80 11.46 -5.43 -3.22
CA ASN A 80 11.94 -5.83 -1.91
C ASN A 80 11.00 -5.34 -0.78
N ILE A 81 10.17 -6.24 -0.25
CA ILE A 81 9.49 -6.02 1.04
C ILE A 81 10.51 -6.33 2.13
N ILE A 82 11.05 -5.30 2.77
CA ILE A 82 11.91 -5.46 3.95
C ILE A 82 11.00 -5.65 5.16
N GLU A 83 10.79 -6.90 5.56
CA GLU A 83 10.07 -7.22 6.79
C GLU A 83 10.96 -6.92 8.00
N LEU A 84 10.69 -5.81 8.66
CA LEU A 84 11.31 -5.46 9.93
C LEU A 84 10.58 -6.23 11.04
N TYR A 85 11.18 -7.33 11.49
CA TYR A 85 10.71 -8.05 12.66
C TYR A 85 11.35 -7.47 13.94
N PRO A 86 10.61 -7.38 15.06
CA PRO A 86 11.23 -7.17 16.37
C PRO A 86 12.29 -8.25 16.57
N HIS A 87 13.47 -7.86 17.05
CA HIS A 87 14.71 -8.66 17.10
C HIS A 87 14.60 -10.06 17.74
N ALA A 88 13.50 -10.37 18.42
CA ALA A 88 13.22 -11.66 19.06
C ALA A 88 12.95 -12.85 18.10
N ARG A 89 12.64 -12.61 16.80
CA ARG A 89 12.29 -13.68 15.84
C ARG A 89 13.41 -14.12 14.89
N SER A 90 14.61 -13.55 15.00
CA SER A 90 15.70 -13.80 14.04
C SER A 90 16.23 -15.24 14.07
N ALA A 91 16.21 -15.91 15.22
CA ALA A 91 16.84 -17.23 15.36
C ALA A 91 16.02 -18.41 14.81
N GLN A 92 14.71 -18.25 14.58
CA GLN A 92 13.84 -19.36 14.20
C GLN A 92 13.33 -19.28 12.74
N ILE A 93 13.35 -18.10 12.12
CA ILE A 93 12.94 -17.91 10.72
C ILE A 93 14.14 -17.96 9.75
N GLN A 94 15.38 -17.90 10.25
CA GLN A 94 16.58 -18.10 9.42
C GLN A 94 16.72 -19.51 8.85
N ALA A 95 15.97 -20.51 9.35
CA ALA A 95 16.00 -21.87 8.84
C ALA A 95 15.17 -22.07 7.54
N GLU A 96 14.33 -21.11 7.13
CA GLU A 96 13.44 -21.25 5.97
C GLU A 96 13.55 -20.07 4.98
N ARG A 97 14.72 -19.44 4.83
CA ARG A 97 14.96 -18.46 3.77
C ARG A 97 16.07 -18.90 2.80
N PRO A 98 15.77 -19.70 1.76
CA PRO A 98 16.69 -19.92 0.65
C PRO A 98 16.85 -18.67 -0.26
N ALA A 99 15.97 -17.66 -0.16
CA ALA A 99 15.92 -16.57 -1.13
C ALA A 99 16.88 -15.39 -0.83
N LEU A 100 17.26 -15.15 0.44
CA LEU A 100 18.02 -13.95 0.83
C LEU A 100 19.54 -14.11 0.73
N VAL A 101 20.06 -15.35 0.78
CA VAL A 101 21.49 -15.64 0.60
C VAL A 101 21.86 -15.83 -0.88
N ALA A 102 20.90 -16.18 -1.74
CA ALA A 102 21.14 -16.35 -3.18
C ALA A 102 21.40 -15.02 -3.92
N LEU A 103 20.84 -13.90 -3.44
CA LEU A 103 21.01 -12.57 -4.07
C LEU A 103 22.36 -11.91 -3.77
N ALA A 104 23.04 -12.30 -2.68
CA ALA A 104 24.38 -11.80 -2.36
C ALA A 104 25.51 -12.55 -3.10
N ALA A 105 25.17 -13.68 -3.77
CA ALA A 105 26.14 -14.57 -4.42
C ALA A 105 26.11 -14.51 -5.95
N LEU A 106 25.18 -13.75 -6.55
CA LEU A 106 25.09 -13.55 -7.99
C LEU A 106 25.55 -12.14 -8.34
N ASP A 107 26.81 -12.06 -8.75
CA ASP A 107 27.54 -10.88 -9.26
C ASP A 107 27.01 -10.40 -10.63
N THR A 108 25.72 -10.58 -10.87
CA THR A 108 25.00 -10.04 -12.02
C THR A 108 24.19 -8.85 -11.52
N GLU A 109 24.69 -7.64 -11.81
CA GLU A 109 23.95 -6.38 -11.64
C GLU A 109 22.72 -6.33 -12.58
N GLU A 110 21.77 -7.25 -12.43
CA GLU A 110 20.46 -7.07 -13.03
C GLU A 110 19.73 -6.02 -12.20
N THR A 111 19.60 -4.82 -12.77
CA THR A 111 18.78 -3.78 -12.16
C THR A 111 17.36 -4.34 -12.01
N PRO A 112 16.78 -4.37 -10.79
CA PRO A 112 15.47 -4.94 -10.59
C PRO A 112 14.46 -4.20 -11.47
N ARG A 113 13.49 -4.90 -12.06
CA ARG A 113 12.51 -4.27 -12.95
C ARG A 113 11.75 -3.15 -12.25
N TYR A 114 11.53 -3.31 -10.95
CA TYR A 114 10.81 -2.36 -10.11
C TYR A 114 11.69 -1.87 -8.96
N SER A 115 11.62 -0.57 -8.65
CA SER A 115 12.27 0.00 -7.46
C SER A 115 11.28 0.85 -6.68
N THR A 116 11.23 0.69 -5.35
CA THR A 116 10.35 1.51 -4.50
C THR A 116 10.99 2.88 -4.28
N LEU A 117 10.29 3.94 -4.67
CA LEU A 117 10.73 5.32 -4.51
C LEU A 117 10.28 5.92 -3.18
N LYS A 118 9.01 5.68 -2.79
CA LYS A 118 8.41 6.21 -1.57
C LYS A 118 7.28 5.29 -1.09
N THR A 119 7.07 5.22 0.22
CA THR A 119 5.86 4.63 0.80
C THR A 119 5.18 5.69 1.65
N LEU A 120 3.88 5.86 1.44
CA LEU A 120 3.01 6.75 2.19
C LEU A 120 1.95 5.89 2.90
N SER A 121 1.43 6.39 4.00
CA SER A 121 0.30 5.80 4.72
C SER A 121 -0.72 6.88 5.01
N THR A 122 -2.00 6.51 5.05
CA THR A 122 -3.05 7.40 5.55
C THR A 122 -2.92 7.59 7.07
N ALA A 123 -3.55 8.64 7.59
CA ALA A 123 -3.48 8.98 9.02
C ALA A 123 -4.05 7.86 9.93
N ASP A 124 -5.04 7.13 9.44
CA ASP A 124 -5.65 5.97 10.10
C ASP A 124 -4.93 4.65 9.79
N SER A 125 -3.86 4.67 8.98
CA SER A 125 -3.03 3.52 8.59
C SER A 125 -3.74 2.38 7.86
N ASN A 126 -4.97 2.58 7.39
CA ASN A 126 -5.73 1.56 6.67
C ASN A 126 -5.33 1.44 5.20
N VAL A 127 -4.76 2.52 4.65
CA VAL A 127 -4.35 2.59 3.25
C VAL A 127 -2.86 2.91 3.17
N LEU A 128 -2.13 2.11 2.41
CA LEU A 128 -0.72 2.26 2.13
C LEU A 128 -0.52 2.51 0.64
N ILE A 129 0.19 3.59 0.31
CA ILE A 129 0.47 3.97 -1.08
C ILE A 129 1.96 3.80 -1.33
N ARG A 130 2.33 2.95 -2.27
CA ARG A 130 3.72 2.79 -2.72
C ARG A 130 3.91 3.51 -4.03
N VAL A 131 4.94 4.34 -4.12
CA VAL A 131 5.43 4.88 -5.38
C VAL A 131 6.57 4.01 -5.84
N ILE A 132 6.46 3.46 -7.04
CA ILE A 132 7.39 2.49 -7.61
C ILE A 132 7.82 2.99 -8.99
N ARG A 133 9.08 2.78 -9.35
CA ARG A 133 9.60 3.00 -10.69
C ARG A 133 9.69 1.69 -11.45
N ASP A 134 9.03 1.60 -12.60
CA ASP A 134 9.28 0.56 -13.60
C ASP A 134 10.53 0.98 -14.40
N ASN A 135 11.67 0.37 -14.07
CA ASN A 135 12.97 0.68 -14.69
C ASN A 135 13.01 0.32 -16.18
N LYS A 136 12.18 -0.63 -16.62
CA LYS A 136 12.07 -1.02 -18.04
C LYS A 136 11.30 0.02 -18.84
N LYS A 137 10.18 0.53 -18.30
CA LYS A 137 9.34 1.54 -18.95
C LYS A 137 9.78 2.98 -18.68
N ARG A 138 10.67 3.20 -17.69
CA ARG A 138 11.06 4.52 -17.16
C ARG A 138 9.88 5.37 -16.70
N GLN A 139 8.89 4.69 -16.11
CA GLN A 139 7.67 5.32 -15.62
C GLN A 139 7.50 5.02 -14.13
N ASP A 140 6.98 6.01 -13.41
CA ASP A 140 6.58 5.88 -12.03
C ASP A 140 5.09 5.55 -11.99
N LEU A 141 4.78 4.61 -11.11
CA LEU A 141 3.45 4.13 -10.82
C LEU A 141 3.22 4.24 -9.32
N PHE A 142 1.98 4.40 -8.93
CA PHE A 142 1.60 4.20 -7.54
C PHE A 142 0.76 2.93 -7.42
N GLN A 143 0.87 2.30 -6.26
CA GLN A 143 0.04 1.17 -5.85
C GLN A 143 -0.63 1.52 -4.53
N VAL A 144 -1.94 1.44 -4.48
CA VAL A 144 -2.75 1.56 -3.27
C VAL A 144 -2.98 0.16 -2.70
N HIS A 145 -2.70 0.00 -1.42
CA HIS A 145 -2.86 -1.24 -0.67
C HIS A 145 -3.79 -0.96 0.51
N ALA A 146 -4.89 -1.70 0.58
CA ALA A 146 -5.87 -1.60 1.66
C ALA A 146 -6.49 -2.98 1.94
N GLU A 147 -7.36 -3.08 2.95
CA GLU A 147 -8.00 -4.34 3.34
C GLU A 147 -9.21 -4.70 2.48
N SER A 148 -9.93 -3.71 1.98
CA SER A 148 -11.07 -3.89 1.10
C SER A 148 -10.75 -3.44 -0.33
N PRO A 149 -11.19 -4.17 -1.38
CA PRO A 149 -11.17 -3.67 -2.76
C PRO A 149 -11.76 -2.28 -2.91
N LYS A 150 -12.79 -1.93 -2.13
CA LYS A 150 -13.40 -0.59 -2.18
C LYS A 150 -12.46 0.56 -1.76
N GLU A 151 -11.35 0.24 -1.10
CA GLU A 151 -10.40 1.21 -0.57
C GLU A 151 -9.13 1.32 -1.44
N TYR A 152 -8.95 0.44 -2.42
CA TYR A 152 -7.80 0.47 -3.32
C TYR A 152 -8.15 0.39 -4.80
N ALA A 153 -9.22 -0.32 -5.18
CA ALA A 153 -9.64 -0.47 -6.56
C ALA A 153 -10.49 0.74 -6.95
N HIS A 154 -10.17 1.32 -8.10
CA HIS A 154 -10.87 2.49 -8.63
C HIS A 154 -11.09 3.58 -7.58
N VAL A 155 -10.01 3.95 -6.89
CA VAL A 155 -10.00 5.07 -5.96
C VAL A 155 -9.36 6.28 -6.61
N LEU A 156 -9.93 7.45 -6.33
CA LEU A 156 -9.40 8.72 -6.77
C LEU A 156 -8.24 9.13 -5.86
N VAL A 157 -7.04 9.21 -6.42
CA VAL A 157 -5.84 9.67 -5.72
C VAL A 157 -5.41 11.02 -6.25
N THR A 158 -5.39 12.02 -5.37
CA THR A 158 -4.93 13.36 -5.70
C THR A 158 -3.60 13.64 -5.04
N PHE A 159 -2.59 13.95 -5.86
CA PHE A 159 -1.27 14.35 -5.39
C PHE A 159 -1.09 15.85 -5.57
N GLN A 160 -0.88 16.57 -4.47
CA GLN A 160 -0.76 18.03 -4.49
C GLN A 160 0.43 18.51 -5.36
N SER A 161 1.54 17.78 -5.35
CA SER A 161 2.76 18.10 -6.12
C SER A 161 2.69 17.73 -7.61
N ILE A 162 1.71 16.91 -8.01
CA ILE A 162 1.49 16.49 -9.41
C ILE A 162 0.40 17.36 -10.06
N GLY A 163 -0.53 17.88 -9.26
CA GLY A 163 -1.60 18.77 -9.72
C GLY A 163 -2.64 18.09 -10.62
N LYS A 164 -2.63 16.75 -10.66
CA LYS A 164 -3.59 15.95 -11.43
C LYS A 164 -4.09 14.78 -10.57
N PRO A 165 -5.42 14.61 -10.46
CA PRO A 165 -5.98 13.40 -9.89
C PRO A 165 -5.72 12.21 -10.83
N VAL A 166 -5.60 11.04 -10.24
CA VAL A 166 -5.39 9.77 -10.92
C VAL A 166 -6.25 8.70 -10.27
N ILE A 167 -6.76 7.76 -11.04
CA ILE A 167 -7.63 6.69 -10.55
C ILE A 167 -6.88 5.39 -10.68
N THR A 168 -6.98 4.55 -9.66
CA THR A 168 -6.42 3.21 -9.71
C THR A 168 -7.24 2.26 -10.56
N ASP A 169 -6.59 1.26 -11.13
CA ASP A 169 -7.25 0.12 -11.73
C ASP A 169 -7.87 -0.81 -10.66
N ALA A 170 -8.39 -1.96 -11.11
CA ALA A 170 -8.96 -2.97 -10.25
C ALA A 170 -7.96 -3.59 -9.25
N ASP A 171 -6.65 -3.47 -9.51
CA ASP A 171 -5.56 -3.98 -8.69
C ASP A 171 -4.95 -2.90 -7.77
N GLY A 172 -5.45 -1.66 -7.85
CA GLY A 172 -4.94 -0.55 -7.06
C GLY A 172 -3.74 0.15 -7.68
N GLU A 173 -3.41 -0.09 -8.95
CA GLU A 173 -2.29 0.55 -9.62
C GLU A 173 -2.73 1.76 -10.45
N ALA A 174 -1.89 2.79 -10.54
CA ALA A 174 -2.00 3.73 -11.64
C ALA A 174 -0.68 4.40 -12.03
N THR A 175 -0.58 4.76 -13.30
CA THR A 175 0.63 5.35 -13.89
C THR A 175 0.58 6.88 -13.78
N ILE A 176 1.63 7.49 -13.24
CA ILE A 176 1.71 8.94 -12.99
C ILE A 176 2.82 9.64 -13.79
N GLY A 177 3.40 8.95 -14.76
CA GLY A 177 4.54 9.45 -15.53
C GLY A 177 5.82 9.39 -14.71
N THR A 178 6.78 10.27 -14.95
CA THR A 178 8.04 10.29 -14.19
C THR A 178 8.04 11.43 -13.19
N LEU A 179 8.29 11.14 -11.92
CA LEU A 179 8.40 12.12 -10.85
C LEU A 179 9.84 12.61 -10.71
N THR A 180 9.96 13.92 -10.50
CA THR A 180 11.21 14.55 -10.07
C THR A 180 11.46 14.30 -8.58
N LYS A 181 12.72 14.48 -8.15
CA LYS A 181 13.08 14.33 -6.74
C LYS A 181 12.28 15.28 -5.83
N SER A 182 12.10 16.54 -6.22
CA SER A 182 11.30 17.51 -5.44
C SER A 182 9.83 17.06 -5.32
N GLN A 183 9.23 16.53 -6.39
CA GLN A 183 7.86 16.02 -6.32
C GLN A 183 7.73 14.80 -5.40
N LEU A 184 8.75 13.93 -5.34
CA LEU A 184 8.79 12.79 -4.42
C LEU A 184 8.95 13.25 -2.98
N ASP A 185 9.83 14.20 -2.70
CA ASP A 185 10.09 14.70 -1.36
C ASP A 185 8.81 15.34 -0.77
N ASP A 186 8.13 16.18 -1.55
CA ASP A 186 6.89 16.90 -1.17
C ASP A 186 5.60 16.11 -1.46
N LEU A 187 5.70 14.81 -1.72
CA LEU A 187 4.55 14.00 -2.11
C LEU A 187 3.59 13.80 -0.94
N HIS A 188 2.39 14.37 -1.08
CA HIS A 188 1.21 14.14 -0.24
C HIS A 188 0.07 13.65 -1.13
N ALA A 189 -0.61 12.61 -0.67
CA ALA A 189 -1.69 11.96 -1.40
C ALA A 189 -2.98 12.01 -0.59
N TYR A 190 -4.08 12.34 -1.26
CA TYR A 190 -5.43 12.19 -0.76
C TYR A 190 -6.10 11.07 -1.54
N VAL A 191 -6.67 10.10 -0.84
CA VAL A 191 -7.37 8.95 -1.44
C VAL A 191 -8.85 9.07 -1.11
N VAL A 192 -9.69 9.00 -2.14
CA VAL A 192 -11.15 9.04 -2.02
C VAL A 192 -11.72 7.82 -2.74
N SER A 193 -12.47 6.99 -2.02
CA SER A 193 -13.23 5.88 -2.61
C SER A 193 -14.52 6.37 -3.25
N ALA A 194 -14.98 5.71 -4.31
CA ALA A 194 -16.26 6.02 -4.91
C ALA A 194 -17.41 5.78 -3.91
N ILE A 195 -18.35 6.73 -3.84
CA ILE A 195 -19.60 6.59 -3.08
C ILE A 195 -20.65 5.78 -3.84
N SER A 196 -20.58 5.71 -5.16
CA SER A 196 -21.46 4.89 -6.00
C SER A 196 -20.77 4.48 -7.30
N GLU A 197 -21.12 3.31 -7.79
CA GLU A 197 -20.66 2.72 -9.04
C GLU A 197 -21.85 2.32 -9.88
N PHE A 198 -21.87 2.74 -11.15
CA PHE A 198 -22.91 2.44 -12.11
C PHE A 198 -22.30 1.74 -13.32
N ARG A 199 -22.77 0.53 -13.62
CA ARG A 199 -22.41 -0.14 -14.88
C ARG A 199 -23.29 0.39 -16.01
N VAL A 200 -22.66 0.75 -17.13
CA VAL A 200 -23.33 1.17 -18.35
C VAL A 200 -23.16 0.09 -19.41
N THR A 201 -24.26 -0.53 -19.81
CA THR A 201 -24.31 -1.57 -20.84
C THR A 201 -24.58 -0.96 -22.21
N GLU A 202 -24.37 -1.76 -23.26
CA GLU A 202 -24.73 -1.40 -24.64
C GLU A 202 -26.20 -0.97 -24.80
N VAL A 203 -27.11 -1.54 -23.99
CA VAL A 203 -28.53 -1.20 -24.02
C VAL A 203 -28.75 0.23 -23.52
N GLU A 204 -28.10 0.63 -22.42
CA GLU A 204 -28.20 2.00 -21.93
C GLU A 204 -27.53 3.00 -22.87
N LEU A 205 -26.38 2.66 -23.46
CA LEU A 205 -25.74 3.52 -24.46
C LEU A 205 -26.63 3.74 -25.68
N SER A 206 -27.27 2.67 -26.16
CA SER A 206 -28.22 2.74 -27.29
C SER A 206 -29.41 3.64 -26.96
N LYS A 207 -29.97 3.51 -25.73
CA LYS A 207 -31.03 4.40 -25.25
C LYS A 207 -30.57 5.85 -25.18
N LEU A 208 -29.35 6.10 -24.72
CA LEU A 208 -28.81 7.46 -24.63
C LEU A 208 -28.68 8.10 -26.02
N GLN A 209 -28.35 7.33 -27.05
CA GLN A 209 -28.31 7.81 -28.43
C GLN A 209 -29.70 8.13 -29.01
N THR A 210 -30.73 7.33 -28.68
CA THR A 210 -32.08 7.50 -29.22
C THR A 210 -32.93 8.50 -28.44
N GLU A 211 -32.86 8.44 -27.11
CA GLU A 211 -33.72 9.19 -26.19
C GLU A 211 -33.03 10.45 -25.66
N ARG A 212 -31.71 10.59 -25.89
CA ARG A 212 -30.85 11.66 -25.35
C ARG A 212 -30.85 11.75 -23.82
N HIS A 213 -31.39 10.75 -23.15
CA HIS A 213 -31.49 10.68 -21.70
C HIS A 213 -31.53 9.23 -21.23
N VAL A 214 -30.80 8.91 -20.17
CA VAL A 214 -30.85 7.62 -19.47
C VAL A 214 -30.75 7.86 -17.98
N GLU A 215 -31.56 7.16 -17.21
CA GLU A 215 -31.44 7.12 -15.75
C GLU A 215 -30.88 5.76 -15.33
N LEU A 216 -29.84 5.79 -14.50
CA LEU A 216 -29.25 4.63 -13.84
C LEU A 216 -29.55 4.72 -12.35
N GLU A 217 -29.97 3.62 -11.75
CA GLU A 217 -30.32 3.57 -10.33
C GLU A 217 -29.64 2.37 -9.67
N VAL A 218 -28.89 2.64 -8.61
CA VAL A 218 -28.18 1.62 -7.82
C VAL A 218 -28.48 1.90 -6.35
N HIS A 219 -29.14 0.94 -5.70
CA HIS A 219 -29.66 1.11 -4.33
C HIS A 219 -30.60 2.31 -4.19
N ASN A 220 -30.10 3.43 -3.66
CA ASN A 220 -30.83 4.67 -3.38
C ASN A 220 -30.22 5.89 -4.10
N THR A 221 -29.28 5.63 -5.01
CA THR A 221 -28.55 6.64 -5.76
C THR A 221 -28.97 6.59 -7.22
N LYS A 222 -29.24 7.75 -7.78
CA LYS A 222 -29.69 7.93 -9.16
C LYS A 222 -28.69 8.78 -9.91
N LEU A 223 -28.29 8.30 -11.07
CA LEU A 223 -27.46 9.02 -12.02
C LEU A 223 -28.25 9.23 -13.31
N GLN A 224 -28.52 10.49 -13.64
CA GLN A 224 -29.18 10.89 -14.88
C GLN A 224 -28.12 11.32 -15.89
N LEU A 225 -28.05 10.61 -17.01
CA LEU A 225 -27.19 10.91 -18.13
C LEU A 225 -28.00 11.61 -19.22
N HIS A 226 -27.47 12.70 -19.76
CA HIS A 226 -28.07 13.47 -20.85
C HIS A 226 -27.09 13.63 -21.98
N LEU A 227 -27.53 13.38 -23.22
CA LEU A 227 -26.70 13.55 -24.41
C LEU A 227 -26.80 14.98 -24.94
N GLY A 228 -25.70 15.71 -24.88
CA GLY A 228 -25.50 17.02 -25.51
C GLY A 228 -25.00 16.93 -26.95
N GLU A 229 -24.70 18.09 -27.54
CA GLU A 229 -24.19 18.17 -28.92
C GLU A 229 -22.78 17.59 -29.08
N SER A 230 -21.94 17.68 -28.04
CA SER A 230 -20.53 17.27 -28.07
C SER A 230 -20.11 16.43 -26.86
N ALA A 231 -21.01 16.23 -25.88
CA ALA A 231 -20.68 15.54 -24.65
C ALA A 231 -21.90 14.90 -23.98
N ILE A 232 -21.65 13.96 -23.07
CA ILE A 232 -22.64 13.42 -22.14
C ILE A 232 -22.54 14.16 -20.81
N PHE A 233 -23.68 14.60 -20.28
CA PHE A 233 -23.83 15.23 -18.98
C PHE A 233 -24.40 14.27 -17.95
N GLY A 234 -23.81 14.23 -16.75
CA GLY A 234 -24.31 13.44 -15.62
C GLY A 234 -24.83 14.34 -14.49
N THR A 235 -26.02 14.04 -13.98
CA THR A 235 -26.55 14.59 -12.72
C THR A 235 -26.73 13.46 -11.72
N TYR A 236 -26.10 13.59 -10.56
CA TYR A 236 -26.19 12.62 -9.48
C TYR A 236 -27.15 13.10 -8.39
N SER A 237 -27.93 12.18 -7.83
CA SER A 237 -28.75 12.42 -6.65
C SER A 237 -28.74 11.22 -5.72
N ASP A 238 -28.61 11.47 -4.41
CA ASP A 238 -28.66 10.46 -3.37
C ASP A 238 -29.83 10.74 -2.44
N THR A 239 -30.78 9.80 -2.36
CA THR A 239 -31.97 9.96 -1.51
C THR A 239 -31.68 9.78 -0.01
N THR A 240 -30.51 9.23 0.35
CA THR A 240 -30.11 9.04 1.74
C THR A 240 -29.53 10.31 2.38
N MET A 241 -28.97 11.21 1.58
CA MET A 241 -28.42 12.49 2.04
C MET A 241 -29.50 13.58 2.00
N SER A 242 -30.34 13.63 3.04
CA SER A 242 -31.43 14.61 3.12
C SER A 242 -30.90 16.06 3.13
N THR A 243 -31.40 16.88 2.20
CA THR A 243 -31.44 18.36 2.18
C THR A 243 -30.21 19.19 1.80
N THR A 244 -29.05 18.59 1.50
CA THR A 244 -27.88 19.36 1.01
C THR A 244 -27.51 18.95 -0.42
N ASN A 245 -27.46 19.92 -1.34
CA ASN A 245 -26.84 19.74 -2.66
C ASN A 245 -25.34 19.49 -2.46
N THR A 246 -24.94 18.22 -2.37
CA THR A 246 -23.53 17.83 -2.43
C THR A 246 -23.12 17.69 -3.90
N SER A 247 -22.11 18.46 -4.30
CA SER A 247 -21.46 18.28 -5.60
C SER A 247 -20.49 17.10 -5.47
N HIS A 248 -20.67 16.09 -6.29
CA HIS A 248 -19.84 14.89 -6.33
C HIS A 248 -19.09 14.82 -7.64
N ASP A 249 -17.82 14.44 -7.60
CA ASP A 249 -17.01 14.26 -8.81
C ASP A 249 -17.44 12.97 -9.51
N VAL A 250 -17.73 13.03 -10.80
CA VAL A 250 -18.12 11.86 -11.60
C VAL A 250 -17.01 11.54 -12.57
N VAL A 251 -16.60 10.28 -12.61
CA VAL A 251 -15.56 9.79 -13.50
C VAL A 251 -16.04 8.59 -14.29
N PHE A 252 -15.80 8.63 -15.60
CA PHE A 252 -16.14 7.55 -16.50
C PHE A 252 -14.92 6.66 -16.70
N ILE A 253 -15.11 5.36 -16.55
CA ILE A 253 -14.11 4.32 -16.78
C ILE A 253 -14.63 3.41 -17.88
N THR A 254 -13.80 3.17 -18.88
CA THR A 254 -14.10 2.22 -19.96
C THR A 254 -13.46 0.87 -19.68
N GLU A 255 -13.89 -0.19 -20.38
CA GLU A 255 -13.37 -1.56 -20.21
C GLU A 255 -11.83 -1.70 -20.34
N ASN A 256 -11.16 -0.74 -20.99
CA ASN A 256 -9.69 -0.70 -21.11
C ASN A 256 -8.99 0.19 -20.06
N ASP A 257 -9.62 0.39 -18.90
CA ASP A 257 -9.16 1.28 -17.82
C ASP A 257 -8.78 2.68 -18.32
N THR A 258 -9.42 3.15 -19.39
CA THR A 258 -9.21 4.49 -19.89
C THR A 258 -10.21 5.40 -19.19
N TYR A 259 -9.66 6.33 -18.42
CA TYR A 259 -10.38 7.26 -17.55
C TYR A 259 -10.75 8.53 -18.31
N TRP A 260 -12.00 8.96 -18.18
CA TRP A 260 -12.49 10.17 -18.84
C TRP A 260 -13.26 11.07 -17.86
N ALA A 261 -12.79 12.33 -17.86
CA ALA A 261 -13.28 13.57 -17.26
C ALA A 261 -13.33 13.72 -15.73
N LEU A 262 -12.85 14.89 -15.29
CA LEU A 262 -13.02 15.46 -13.96
C LEU A 262 -12.93 17.00 -14.08
N GLN A 263 -14.04 17.72 -13.92
CA GLN A 263 -14.05 19.03 -13.26
C GLN A 263 -15.46 19.45 -12.78
N SER A 264 -15.65 19.47 -11.45
CA SER A 264 -16.70 20.18 -10.71
C SER A 264 -16.60 21.71 -10.97
N GLU A 265 -17.64 22.51 -11.23
CA GLU A 265 -18.89 22.75 -10.47
C GLU A 265 -20.16 22.88 -11.38
N ARG A 266 -20.12 22.49 -12.67
CA ARG A 266 -21.25 22.75 -13.62
C ARG A 266 -21.54 21.63 -14.62
N GLY A 267 -21.46 20.38 -14.17
CA GLY A 267 -21.77 19.21 -14.98
C GLY A 267 -20.53 18.60 -15.63
N TYR A 268 -20.63 17.31 -15.91
CA TYR A 268 -19.54 16.51 -16.46
C TYR A 268 -19.68 16.44 -17.98
N GLU A 269 -18.57 16.40 -18.69
CA GLU A 269 -18.55 16.25 -20.13
C GLU A 269 -17.75 14.99 -20.48
N LEU A 270 -18.44 13.95 -20.92
CA LEU A 270 -17.79 12.81 -21.58
C LEU A 270 -17.82 13.03 -23.09
N PRO A 271 -16.68 12.95 -23.80
CA PRO A 271 -16.66 13.06 -25.26
C PRO A 271 -17.56 12.03 -25.93
N LEU A 272 -18.22 12.41 -27.03
CA LEU A 272 -19.11 11.49 -27.76
C LEU A 272 -18.38 10.27 -28.31
N GLU A 273 -17.06 10.31 -28.52
CA GLU A 273 -16.29 9.15 -28.98
C GLU A 273 -16.33 7.97 -28.00
N ALA A 274 -16.73 8.20 -26.73
CA ALA A 274 -16.92 7.14 -25.75
C ALA A 274 -18.25 6.37 -25.90
N LEU A 275 -19.19 6.86 -26.73
CA LEU A 275 -20.48 6.19 -26.97
C LEU A 275 -20.28 4.93 -27.81
N GLY A 276 -20.41 3.77 -27.15
CA GLY A 276 -20.31 2.45 -27.79
C GLY A 276 -19.41 1.46 -27.05
N MET A 277 -18.79 1.87 -25.95
CA MET A 277 -18.01 0.99 -25.08
C MET A 277 -18.77 0.70 -23.79
N GLU A 278 -18.82 -0.56 -23.35
CA GLU A 278 -19.23 -0.87 -21.99
C GLU A 278 -18.26 -0.20 -21.00
N GLY A 279 -18.80 0.23 -19.86
CA GLY A 279 -18.02 0.95 -18.88
C GLY A 279 -18.70 1.10 -17.53
N TYR A 280 -17.95 1.72 -16.63
CA TYR A 280 -18.37 2.05 -15.28
C TYR A 280 -18.38 3.58 -15.13
N ILE A 281 -19.32 4.07 -14.34
CA ILE A 281 -19.35 5.45 -13.89
C ILE A 281 -19.19 5.43 -12.38
N LEU A 282 -18.16 6.10 -11.91
CA LEU A 282 -17.85 6.24 -10.49
C LEU A 282 -18.21 7.65 -10.05
N VAL A 283 -18.84 7.74 -8.89
CA VAL A 283 -19.20 9.00 -8.23
C VAL A 283 -18.42 9.08 -6.93
N TYR A 284 -17.73 10.19 -6.67
CA TYR A 284 -16.87 10.42 -5.49
C TYR A 284 -17.36 11.61 -4.65
#